data_AF-A0ABD7IPV2-F1
#
_entry.id   AF-A0ABD7IPV2-F1
#
_cell.length_a   1.000
_cell.length_b   1.000
_cell.length_c   1.000
_cell.angle_alpha   90.00
_cell.angle_beta   90.00
_cell.angle_gamma   90.00
#
_symmetry.space_group_name_H-M   'P 1'
#
loop_
_entity.id
_entity.type
_entity.pdbx_description
1 polymer ?
#
loop_
_entity_poly.entity_id
_entity_poly.type
_entity_poly.pdbx_seq_one_letter_code
_entity_poly.pdbx_strand_id
1 'polypeptide(L)'
;MLFLAIMGLIVFLLALFSVIYARQTGGGWKFLTVVTVLSAVVTIYAVIKLPYWPYNQSHAATTSQTASSSTSSSSTSKSKTTSLSSSQVVFNEGSAKREAATTKLNEENILKQLQENYKSIGTVAFTKATKTYTITPTGKKYVKSLKTIKSYPDENQKAITTITSNFKSLSKSLKKNLAAGYTIQLLQPDTTDKTLLSVKDGVITANNFK
;
A
#
# COMPACT_ATOMS: atom_id res chain seq x y z
N MET A 1 -0.71 17.32 13.96
CA MET A 1 -1.07 16.72 15.28
C MET A 1 -1.46 15.24 15.18
N LEU A 2 -2.31 14.84 14.23
CA LEU A 2 -2.73 13.42 14.08
C LEU A 2 -1.57 12.47 13.68
N PHE A 3 -0.67 12.90 12.79
CA PHE A 3 0.47 12.08 12.34
C PHE A 3 1.44 11.72 13.47
N LEU A 4 1.73 12.65 14.37
CA LEU A 4 2.60 12.42 15.52
C LEU A 4 1.94 11.47 16.53
N ALA A 5 0.63 11.58 16.74
CA ALA A 5 -0.12 10.67 17.59
C ALA A 5 -0.12 9.24 17.04
N ILE A 6 -0.28 9.08 15.73
CA ILE A 6 -0.23 7.77 15.06
C ILE A 6 1.17 7.17 15.15
N MET A 7 2.22 7.95 14.90
CA MET A 7 3.60 7.48 15.04
C MET A 7 3.94 7.09 16.49
N GLY A 8 3.50 7.88 17.47
CA GLY A 8 3.65 7.56 18.89
C GLY A 8 2.95 6.26 19.28
N LEU A 9 1.73 6.03 18.77
CA LEU A 9 0.97 4.80 19.02
C LEU A 9 1.64 3.57 18.39
N ILE A 10 2.24 3.71 17.20
CA ILE A 10 2.95 2.61 16.53
C ILE A 10 4.22 2.24 17.30
N VAL A 11 5.01 3.24 17.73
CA VAL A 11 6.23 3.00 18.52
C VAL A 11 5.88 2.39 19.89
N PHE A 12 4.77 2.81 20.51
CA PHE A 12 4.28 2.24 21.76
C PHE A 12 3.84 0.77 21.61
N LEU A 13 3.13 0.43 20.53
CA LEU A 13 2.75 -0.96 20.25
C LEU A 13 3.98 -1.84 19.99
N LEU A 14 4.96 -1.35 19.24
CA LEU A 14 6.22 -2.07 19.00
C LEU A 14 7.00 -2.34 20.31
N ALA A 15 7.01 -1.37 21.23
CA ALA A 15 7.62 -1.54 22.54
C ALA A 15 6.88 -2.59 23.41
N LEU A 16 5.55 -2.62 23.38
CA LEU A 16 4.74 -3.63 24.06
C LEU A 16 5.03 -5.05 23.55
N PHE A 17 5.10 -5.24 22.23
CA PHE A 17 5.44 -6.53 21.63
C PHE A 17 6.87 -6.98 21.95
N SER A 18 7.83 -6.04 21.95
CA SER A 18 9.21 -6.33 22.35
C SER A 18 9.32 -6.80 23.82
N VAL A 19 8.56 -6.18 24.72
CA VAL A 19 8.49 -6.55 26.14
C VAL A 19 7.88 -7.94 26.37
N ILE A 20 6.83 -8.29 25.63
CA ILE A 20 6.19 -9.62 25.72
C ILE A 20 7.10 -10.70 25.15
N TYR A 21 7.77 -10.41 24.03
CA TYR A 21 8.72 -11.32 23.37
C TYR A 21 9.96 -11.58 24.22
N ALA A 22 10.49 -10.56 24.90
CA ALA A 22 11.60 -10.69 25.85
C ALA A 22 11.25 -11.55 27.08
N ARG A 23 9.98 -11.59 27.48
CA ARG A 23 9.50 -12.43 28.60
C ARG A 23 9.51 -13.92 28.27
N GLN A 24 9.33 -14.29 27.00
CA GLN A 24 9.30 -15.68 26.54
C GLN A 24 10.69 -16.28 26.25
N THR A 25 11.69 -15.45 25.96
CA THR A 25 13.02 -15.90 25.52
C THR A 25 14.09 -15.92 26.61
N GLY A 26 13.74 -15.61 27.86
CA GLY A 26 14.65 -15.72 29.02
C GLY A 26 15.84 -14.75 29.00
N GLY A 27 15.87 -13.81 28.05
CA GLY A 27 16.98 -12.86 27.86
C GLY A 27 16.65 -11.46 28.38
N GLY A 28 17.45 -10.97 29.33
CA GLY A 28 17.76 -9.53 29.51
C GLY A 28 16.61 -8.53 29.58
N TRP A 29 15.45 -8.89 30.14
CA TRP A 29 14.24 -8.04 30.09
C TRP A 29 14.39 -6.65 30.75
N LYS A 30 15.36 -6.49 31.67
CA LYS A 30 15.62 -5.23 32.38
C LYS A 30 16.18 -4.11 31.49
N PHE A 31 16.94 -4.43 30.44
CA PHE A 31 17.52 -3.42 29.55
C PHE A 31 16.44 -2.81 28.64
N LEU A 32 15.54 -3.65 28.10
CA LEU A 32 14.48 -3.21 27.20
C LEU A 32 13.40 -2.39 27.91
N THR A 33 13.13 -2.67 29.20
CA THR A 33 12.22 -1.85 30.01
C THR A 33 12.81 -0.47 30.30
N VAL A 34 14.11 -0.36 30.59
CA VAL A 34 14.78 0.94 30.79
C VAL A 34 14.74 1.79 29.52
N VAL A 35 15.02 1.20 28.35
CA VAL A 35 14.95 1.92 27.06
C VAL A 35 13.53 2.40 26.76
N THR A 36 12.52 1.60 27.09
CA THR A 36 11.10 1.97 26.88
C THR A 36 10.69 3.13 27.78
N VAL A 37 11.05 3.08 29.07
CA VAL A 37 10.76 4.17 30.01
C VAL A 37 11.50 5.44 29.65
N LEU A 38 12.78 5.33 29.23
CA LEU A 38 13.58 6.47 28.80
C LEU A 38 12.99 7.12 27.53
N SER A 39 12.52 6.31 26.56
CA SER A 39 11.82 6.81 25.38
C SER A 39 10.51 7.51 25.72
N ALA A 40 9.74 7.01 26.68
CA ALA A 40 8.50 7.65 27.12
C ALA A 40 8.76 9.02 27.75
N VAL A 41 9.79 9.13 28.62
CA VAL A 41 10.16 10.38 29.28
C VAL A 41 10.65 11.43 28.27
N VAL A 42 11.46 11.04 27.28
CA VAL A 42 11.91 11.96 26.22
C VAL A 42 10.73 12.49 25.40
N THR A 43 9.76 11.63 25.08
CA THR A 43 8.56 12.04 24.33
C THR A 43 7.71 13.02 25.13
N ILE A 44 7.50 12.77 26.42
CA ILE A 44 6.73 13.66 27.30
C ILE A 44 7.46 15.00 27.47
N TYR A 45 8.78 14.98 27.66
CA TYR A 45 9.58 16.21 27.77
C TYR A 45 9.54 17.06 26.49
N ALA A 46 9.60 16.42 25.31
CA ALA A 46 9.50 17.10 24.03
C ALA A 46 8.13 17.78 23.82
N VAL A 47 7.05 17.18 24.35
CA VAL A 47 5.70 17.77 24.30
C VAL A 47 5.57 18.98 25.22
N ILE A 48 6.22 18.97 26.39
CA ILE A 48 6.11 20.05 27.37
C ILE A 48 7.01 21.26 27.01
N LYS A 49 8.16 21.04 26.37
CA LYS A 49 9.18 22.09 26.17
C LYS A 49 9.23 22.73 24.78
N LEU A 50 8.25 22.48 23.91
CA LEU A 50 8.15 23.16 22.62
C LEU A 50 7.18 24.35 22.71
N PRO A 51 7.66 25.60 22.57
CA PRO A 51 6.77 26.74 22.40
C PRO A 51 5.97 26.54 21.11
N TYR A 52 4.65 26.66 21.26
CA TYR A 52 3.67 26.58 20.19
C TYR A 52 4.10 27.48 19.04
N TRP A 53 4.47 26.91 17.89
CA TRP A 53 4.68 27.67 16.66
C TRP A 53 3.28 27.91 16.06
N PRO A 54 2.75 29.14 16.05
CA PRO A 54 1.44 29.37 15.47
C PRO A 54 1.55 29.13 13.96
N TYR A 55 0.88 28.08 13.52
CA TYR A 55 0.64 27.82 12.11
C TYR A 55 -0.15 29.00 11.54
N ASN A 56 0.45 29.68 10.57
CA ASN A 56 -0.03 30.91 9.95
C ASN A 56 -1.45 30.73 9.40
N GLN A 57 -2.46 31.15 10.17
CA GLN A 57 -3.80 31.42 9.66
C GLN A 57 -3.80 32.87 9.19
N SER A 58 -3.61 33.07 7.89
CA SER A 58 -3.79 34.38 7.27
C SER A 58 -5.28 34.74 7.31
N HIS A 59 -5.60 35.65 8.23
CA HIS A 59 -6.85 36.36 8.35
C HIS A 59 -7.32 36.97 7.02
N ALA A 60 -8.59 36.76 6.67
CA ALA A 60 -9.37 37.72 5.92
C ALA A 60 -10.21 38.53 6.91
N ALA A 61 -9.96 39.84 6.95
CA ALA A 61 -10.81 40.94 7.39
C ALA A 61 -11.58 40.82 8.72
N THR A 62 -11.13 41.57 9.73
CA THR A 62 -11.86 42.71 10.33
C THR A 62 -11.17 43.09 11.64
N THR A 63 -10.35 44.13 11.58
CA THR A 63 -9.74 44.78 12.76
C THR A 63 -10.76 45.69 13.41
N SER A 64 -11.23 45.32 14.60
CA SER A 64 -11.65 46.29 15.61
C SER A 64 -10.53 46.37 16.65
N GLN A 65 -9.66 47.37 16.55
CA GLN A 65 -8.84 47.81 17.66
C GLN A 65 -9.11 49.29 17.90
N THR A 66 -9.74 49.53 19.04
CA THR A 66 -9.74 50.78 19.79
C THR A 66 -8.29 51.19 20.09
N ALA A 67 -7.86 52.32 19.55
CA ALA A 67 -6.85 53.16 20.16
C ALA A 67 -7.14 54.62 19.81
N SER A 68 -7.18 55.45 20.85
CA SER A 68 -7.62 56.84 20.83
C SER A 68 -6.80 57.75 19.90
N SER A 69 -7.55 58.57 19.14
CA SER A 69 -7.25 59.96 18.70
C SER A 69 -5.86 60.34 18.20
N SER A 70 -5.74 60.68 16.90
CA SER A 70 -5.50 62.06 16.43
C SER A 70 -5.33 62.16 14.89
N THR A 71 -6.19 63.00 14.29
CA THR A 71 -6.00 63.92 13.16
C THR A 71 -5.25 63.55 11.85
N SER A 72 -5.89 64.01 10.75
CA SER A 72 -5.38 64.58 9.48
C SER A 72 -5.04 63.70 8.24
N SER A 73 -5.94 63.81 7.25
CA SER A 73 -5.74 64.12 5.82
C SER A 73 -4.97 63.22 4.83
N SER A 74 -5.71 62.84 3.78
CA SER A 74 -5.42 62.93 2.34
C SER A 74 -4.52 61.90 1.61
N SER A 75 -5.13 61.40 0.52
CA SER A 75 -4.56 61.16 -0.83
C SER A 75 -3.92 59.80 -1.20
N THR A 76 -4.62 59.10 -2.12
CA THR A 76 -4.15 58.40 -3.33
C THR A 76 -2.77 57.70 -3.35
N SER A 77 -2.75 56.40 -3.70
CA SER A 77 -2.16 55.93 -4.98
C SER A 77 -2.25 54.40 -5.22
N LYS A 78 -2.67 54.11 -6.45
CA LYS A 78 -2.65 52.88 -7.25
C LYS A 78 -1.45 51.96 -6.96
N SER A 79 -1.66 50.65 -6.77
CA SER A 79 -0.64 49.64 -7.05
C SER A 79 -1.22 48.41 -7.76
N LYS A 80 -0.50 47.97 -8.78
CA LYS A 80 -0.80 46.96 -9.79
C LYS A 80 -0.97 45.57 -9.17
N THR A 81 -2.10 44.92 -9.44
CA THR A 81 -2.28 43.49 -9.24
C THR A 81 -1.66 42.72 -10.42
N THR A 82 -0.50 42.11 -10.20
CA THR A 82 0.02 41.04 -11.07
C THR A 82 -0.46 39.70 -10.50
N SER A 83 -1.50 39.12 -11.08
CA SER A 83 -1.99 37.79 -10.75
C SER A 83 -1.06 36.72 -11.34
N LEU A 84 -0.28 36.06 -10.48
CA LEU A 84 0.49 34.87 -10.84
C LEU A 84 -0.38 33.62 -10.62
N SER A 85 -1.15 33.27 -11.65
CA SER A 85 -1.78 31.95 -11.78
C SER A 85 -0.76 30.99 -12.40
N SER A 86 -0.09 30.15 -11.59
CA SER A 86 0.49 28.84 -11.96
C SER A 86 1.46 28.35 -10.88
N SER A 87 0.98 27.65 -9.85
CA SER A 87 1.86 26.93 -8.91
C SER A 87 1.36 25.53 -8.52
N GLN A 88 0.33 25.02 -9.19
CA GLN A 88 -0.29 23.72 -8.88
C GLN A 88 0.48 22.52 -9.47
N VAL A 89 1.40 22.75 -10.43
CA VAL A 89 2.11 21.66 -11.13
C VAL A 89 3.34 21.14 -10.39
N VAL A 90 4.03 21.96 -9.59
CA VAL A 90 5.31 21.58 -8.96
C VAL A 90 5.13 20.73 -7.69
N PHE A 91 4.01 20.90 -6.97
CA PHE A 91 3.73 20.12 -5.76
C PHE A 91 3.08 18.74 -6.05
N ASN A 92 2.42 18.58 -7.20
CA ASN A 92 1.79 17.32 -7.60
C ASN A 92 2.77 16.28 -8.17
N GLU A 93 3.94 16.69 -8.66
CA GLU A 93 4.95 15.73 -9.12
C GLU A 93 5.49 14.85 -7.99
N GLY A 94 5.64 15.41 -6.79
CA GLY A 94 6.15 14.69 -5.63
C GLY A 94 5.18 13.63 -5.10
N SER A 95 3.87 13.90 -5.14
CA SER A 95 2.83 12.94 -4.75
C SER A 95 2.68 11.82 -5.78
N ALA A 96 2.62 12.14 -7.07
CA ALA A 96 2.54 11.12 -8.13
C ALA A 96 3.74 10.17 -8.14
N LYS A 97 4.97 10.70 -7.93
CA LYS A 97 6.19 9.87 -7.83
C LYS A 97 6.16 8.95 -6.60
N ARG A 98 5.66 9.41 -5.45
CA ARG A 98 5.52 8.59 -4.23
C ARG A 98 4.46 7.51 -4.36
N GLU A 99 3.31 7.82 -4.96
CA GLU A 99 2.25 6.85 -5.22
C GLU A 99 2.74 5.76 -6.16
N ALA A 100 3.40 6.14 -7.27
CA ALA A 100 3.99 5.18 -8.21
C ALA A 100 5.06 4.29 -7.57
N ALA A 101 5.90 4.85 -6.68
CA ALA A 101 6.89 4.08 -5.92
C ALA A 101 6.23 3.10 -4.94
N THR A 102 5.16 3.52 -4.27
CA THR A 102 4.39 2.69 -3.33
C THR A 102 3.70 1.54 -4.06
N THR A 103 3.05 1.81 -5.21
CA THR A 103 2.45 0.76 -6.04
C THR A 103 3.49 -0.25 -6.50
N LYS A 104 4.65 0.21 -6.98
CA LYS A 104 5.75 -0.67 -7.40
C LYS A 104 6.22 -1.58 -6.26
N LEU A 105 6.39 -1.03 -5.05
CA LEU A 105 6.79 -1.81 -3.88
C LEU A 105 5.74 -2.88 -3.53
N ASN A 106 4.45 -2.53 -3.60
CA ASN A 106 3.36 -3.47 -3.35
C ASN A 106 3.29 -4.58 -4.42
N GLU A 107 3.48 -4.23 -5.69
CA GLU A 107 3.56 -5.19 -6.81
C GLU A 107 4.69 -6.20 -6.59
N GLU A 108 5.88 -5.72 -6.21
CA GLU A 108 7.05 -6.57 -5.93
C GLU A 108 6.84 -7.47 -4.70
N ASN A 109 6.25 -6.95 -3.63
CA ASN A 109 5.95 -7.75 -2.43
C ASN A 109 4.96 -8.87 -2.72
N ILE A 110 3.91 -8.58 -3.49
CA ILE A 110 2.93 -9.58 -3.91
C ILE A 110 3.58 -10.60 -4.84
N LEU A 111 4.41 -10.17 -5.79
CA LEU A 111 5.16 -11.08 -6.65
C LEU A 111 6.01 -12.06 -5.82
N LYS A 112 6.78 -11.56 -4.85
CA LYS A 112 7.61 -12.41 -3.97
C LYS A 112 6.75 -13.42 -3.20
N GLN A 113 5.63 -12.97 -2.63
CA GLN A 113 4.71 -13.87 -1.93
C GLN A 113 4.15 -14.95 -2.86
N LEU A 114 3.73 -14.58 -4.07
CA LEU A 114 3.24 -15.55 -5.06
C LEU A 114 4.35 -16.52 -5.47
N GLN A 115 5.57 -16.06 -5.70
CA GLN A 115 6.70 -16.93 -6.02
C GLN A 115 6.95 -17.95 -4.91
N GLU A 116 6.96 -17.53 -3.65
CA GLU A 116 7.15 -18.44 -2.51
C GLU A 116 6.02 -19.46 -2.35
N ASN A 117 4.76 -19.02 -2.48
CA ASN A 117 3.60 -19.89 -2.32
C ASN A 117 3.45 -20.89 -3.48
N TYR A 118 3.89 -20.53 -4.68
CA TYR A 118 3.70 -21.33 -5.89
C TYR A 118 4.95 -22.10 -6.33
N LYS A 119 6.10 -21.96 -5.65
CA LYS A 119 7.38 -22.59 -6.03
C LYS A 119 7.34 -24.09 -6.28
N SER A 120 6.46 -24.81 -5.58
CA SER A 120 6.32 -26.27 -5.72
C SER A 120 5.52 -26.68 -6.95
N ILE A 121 4.73 -25.77 -7.52
CA ILE A 121 3.82 -26.03 -8.63
C ILE A 121 4.21 -25.29 -9.91
N GLY A 122 4.93 -24.17 -9.81
CA GLY A 122 5.31 -23.36 -10.95
C GLY A 122 6.18 -22.16 -10.62
N THR A 123 6.43 -21.36 -11.66
CA THR A 123 7.05 -20.04 -11.54
C THR A 123 5.99 -18.95 -11.68
N VAL A 124 6.24 -17.80 -11.06
CA VAL A 124 5.35 -16.63 -11.16
C VAL A 124 6.14 -15.43 -11.67
N ALA A 125 5.57 -14.76 -12.67
CA ALA A 125 6.11 -13.53 -13.24
C ALA A 125 5.05 -12.43 -13.23
N PHE A 126 5.47 -11.17 -13.09
CA PHE A 126 4.59 -10.02 -13.18
C PHE A 126 4.92 -9.18 -14.42
N THR A 127 3.92 -8.94 -15.26
CA THR A 127 4.03 -8.07 -16.43
C THR A 127 3.35 -6.74 -16.11
N LYS A 128 4.16 -5.70 -15.86
CA LYS A 128 3.65 -4.38 -15.45
C LYS A 128 2.77 -3.71 -16.51
N ALA A 129 3.11 -3.86 -17.79
CA ALA A 129 2.36 -3.26 -18.89
C ALA A 129 0.88 -3.69 -18.92
N THR A 130 0.61 -4.95 -18.61
CA THR A 130 -0.74 -5.54 -18.59
C THR A 130 -1.27 -5.77 -17.18
N LYS A 131 -0.52 -5.37 -16.14
CA LYS A 131 -0.83 -5.62 -14.72
C LYS A 131 -1.18 -7.10 -14.46
N THR A 132 -0.44 -8.02 -15.07
CA THR A 132 -0.76 -9.46 -15.06
C THR A 132 0.29 -10.25 -14.29
N TYR A 133 -0.16 -11.02 -13.30
CA TYR A 133 0.63 -12.06 -12.65
C TYR A 133 0.39 -13.39 -13.36
N THR A 134 1.43 -13.90 -14.01
CA THR A 134 1.38 -15.13 -14.81
C THR A 134 2.04 -16.26 -14.04
N ILE A 135 1.27 -17.32 -13.80
CA ILE A 135 1.72 -18.57 -13.20
C ILE A 135 2.01 -19.55 -14.34
N THR A 136 3.28 -19.96 -14.47
CA THR A 136 3.74 -20.97 -15.41
C THR A 136 3.92 -22.28 -14.67
N PRO A 137 3.10 -23.32 -14.93
CA PRO A 137 3.25 -24.59 -14.24
C PRO A 137 4.52 -25.32 -14.68
N THR A 138 5.45 -25.56 -13.76
CA THR A 138 6.72 -26.26 -14.02
C THR A 138 6.89 -27.50 -13.13
N GLY A 139 6.14 -27.60 -12.04
CA GLY A 139 6.18 -28.75 -11.13
C GLY A 139 5.64 -30.02 -11.79
N LYS A 140 6.47 -31.06 -11.93
CA LYS A 140 6.14 -32.30 -12.66
C LYS A 140 4.79 -32.92 -12.28
N LYS A 141 4.47 -32.96 -10.98
CA LYS A 141 3.20 -33.53 -10.47
C LYS A 141 2.02 -32.63 -10.84
N TYR A 142 2.16 -31.32 -10.65
CA TYR A 142 1.12 -30.34 -10.97
C TYR A 142 0.83 -30.27 -12.47
N VAL A 143 1.88 -30.26 -13.30
CA VAL A 143 1.78 -30.35 -14.77
C VAL A 143 0.97 -31.58 -15.20
N LYS A 144 1.27 -32.76 -14.64
CA LYS A 144 0.51 -33.99 -14.92
C LYS A 144 -0.96 -33.83 -14.52
N SER A 145 -1.24 -33.34 -13.31
CA SER A 145 -2.61 -33.12 -12.85
C SER A 145 -3.38 -32.16 -13.75
N LEU A 146 -2.78 -31.02 -14.13
CA LEU A 146 -3.42 -30.06 -15.03
C LEU A 146 -3.70 -30.64 -16.41
N LYS A 147 -2.78 -31.47 -16.94
CA LYS A 147 -3.03 -32.20 -18.20
C LYS A 147 -4.23 -33.13 -18.07
N THR A 148 -4.29 -33.95 -17.02
CA THR A 148 -5.43 -34.85 -16.78
C THR A 148 -6.74 -34.09 -16.67
N ILE A 149 -6.76 -33.01 -15.89
CA ILE A 149 -7.97 -32.18 -15.72
C ILE A 149 -8.41 -31.57 -17.06
N LYS A 150 -7.46 -31.10 -17.88
CA LYS A 150 -7.76 -30.53 -19.20
C LYS A 150 -8.21 -31.58 -20.21
N SER A 151 -7.69 -32.80 -20.14
CA SER A 151 -8.09 -33.90 -21.04
C SER A 151 -9.48 -34.46 -20.69
N TYR A 152 -9.86 -34.45 -19.42
CA TYR A 152 -11.12 -35.01 -18.93
C TYR A 152 -11.90 -34.00 -18.07
N PRO A 153 -12.36 -32.88 -18.65
CA PRO A 153 -12.94 -31.80 -17.85
C PRO A 153 -14.25 -32.18 -17.16
N ASP A 154 -15.06 -33.04 -17.78
CA ASP A 154 -16.34 -33.47 -17.21
C ASP A 154 -16.19 -34.41 -16.02
N GLU A 155 -15.12 -35.20 -15.98
CA GLU A 155 -14.77 -36.03 -14.83
C GLU A 155 -14.11 -35.21 -13.70
N ASN A 156 -13.52 -34.06 -14.04
CA ASN A 156 -12.72 -33.25 -13.13
C ASN A 156 -13.37 -31.91 -12.74
N GLN A 157 -14.70 -31.78 -12.85
CA GLN A 157 -15.41 -30.53 -12.58
C GLN A 157 -15.16 -29.96 -11.18
N LYS A 158 -15.01 -30.83 -10.17
CA LYS A 158 -14.68 -30.40 -8.80
C LYS A 158 -13.33 -29.69 -8.77
N ALA A 159 -12.30 -30.28 -9.39
CA ALA A 159 -10.97 -29.69 -9.45
C ALA A 159 -10.97 -28.37 -10.21
N ILE A 160 -11.66 -28.31 -11.36
CA ILE A 160 -11.81 -27.08 -12.16
C ILE A 160 -12.48 -25.98 -11.33
N THR A 161 -13.56 -26.31 -10.62
CA THR A 161 -14.29 -25.36 -9.77
C THR A 161 -13.42 -24.86 -8.62
N THR A 162 -12.68 -25.75 -7.96
CA THR A 162 -11.74 -25.39 -6.88
C THR A 162 -10.64 -24.48 -7.40
N ILE A 163 -9.98 -24.81 -8.51
CA ILE A 163 -8.94 -23.96 -9.11
C ILE A 163 -9.52 -22.58 -9.46
N THR A 164 -10.66 -22.56 -10.16
CA THR A 164 -11.32 -21.32 -10.58
C THR A 164 -11.71 -20.45 -9.38
N SER A 165 -12.25 -21.04 -8.31
CA SER A 165 -12.62 -20.33 -7.09
C SER A 165 -11.41 -19.76 -6.34
N ASN A 166 -10.33 -20.54 -6.25
CA ASN A 166 -9.08 -20.07 -5.63
C ASN A 166 -8.49 -18.89 -6.40
N PHE A 167 -8.43 -18.96 -7.73
CA PHE A 167 -7.99 -17.85 -8.57
C PHE A 167 -8.92 -16.64 -8.47
N LYS A 168 -10.23 -16.84 -8.34
CA LYS A 168 -11.20 -15.77 -8.09
C LYS A 168 -10.95 -15.07 -6.75
N SER A 169 -10.72 -15.83 -5.70
CA SER A 169 -10.41 -15.31 -4.37
C SER A 169 -9.08 -14.57 -4.36
N LEU A 170 -8.06 -15.11 -5.03
CA LEU A 170 -6.76 -14.47 -5.18
C LEU A 170 -6.87 -13.16 -5.96
N SER A 171 -7.58 -13.15 -7.09
CA SER A 171 -7.83 -11.95 -7.91
C SER A 171 -8.56 -10.86 -7.11
N LYS A 172 -9.55 -11.23 -6.28
CA LYS A 172 -10.20 -10.30 -5.34
C LYS A 172 -9.22 -9.74 -4.30
N SER A 173 -8.31 -10.56 -3.79
CA SER A 173 -7.27 -10.11 -2.85
C SER A 173 -6.31 -9.13 -3.53
N LEU A 174 -5.89 -9.40 -4.77
CA LEU A 174 -5.08 -8.48 -5.55
C LEU A 174 -5.78 -7.13 -5.73
N LYS A 175 -7.06 -7.13 -6.12
CA LYS A 175 -7.86 -5.91 -6.24
C LYS A 175 -7.88 -5.09 -4.95
N LYS A 176 -8.02 -5.75 -3.79
CA LYS A 176 -8.03 -5.09 -2.47
C LYS A 176 -6.68 -4.45 -2.11
N ASN A 177 -5.56 -5.07 -2.51
CA ASN A 177 -4.22 -4.65 -2.10
C ASN A 177 -3.51 -3.73 -3.13
N LEU A 178 -3.90 -3.79 -4.41
CA LEU A 178 -3.21 -3.08 -5.51
C LEU A 178 -4.12 -2.11 -6.30
N ALA A 179 -5.40 -2.00 -5.93
CA ALA A 179 -6.48 -1.38 -6.70
C ALA A 179 -6.94 -2.24 -7.90
N ALA A 180 -7.92 -1.74 -8.65
CA ALA A 180 -8.52 -2.46 -9.78
C ALA A 180 -7.60 -2.51 -11.01
N GLY A 181 -7.85 -3.49 -11.87
CA GLY A 181 -7.21 -3.67 -13.17
C GLY A 181 -6.15 -4.78 -13.20
N TYR A 182 -5.94 -5.50 -12.10
CA TYR A 182 -4.95 -6.58 -12.03
C TYR A 182 -5.54 -7.92 -12.44
N THR A 183 -4.72 -8.69 -13.16
CA THR A 183 -5.08 -10.00 -13.68
C THR A 183 -4.17 -11.06 -13.07
N ILE A 184 -4.73 -12.20 -12.70
CA ILE A 184 -3.98 -13.41 -12.39
C ILE A 184 -4.30 -14.46 -13.44
N GLN A 185 -3.25 -15.04 -14.02
CA GLN A 185 -3.34 -15.97 -15.13
C GLN A 185 -2.57 -17.25 -14.83
N LEU A 186 -3.16 -18.39 -15.19
CA LEU A 186 -2.52 -19.70 -15.24
C LEU A 186 -2.33 -20.09 -16.70
N LEU A 187 -1.12 -20.47 -17.07
CA LEU A 187 -0.82 -20.99 -18.41
C LEU A 187 -1.16 -22.47 -18.54
N GLN A 188 -1.33 -22.92 -19.79
CA GLN A 188 -1.45 -24.33 -20.09
C GLN A 188 -0.11 -25.04 -19.81
N PRO A 189 -0.15 -26.30 -19.34
CA PRO A 189 1.06 -27.08 -19.15
C PRO A 189 1.89 -27.17 -20.43
N ASP A 190 3.22 -27.12 -20.28
CA ASP A 190 4.22 -27.16 -21.37
C ASP A 190 4.09 -26.05 -22.43
N THR A 191 3.42 -24.95 -22.11
CA THR A 191 3.33 -23.78 -22.99
C THR A 191 3.71 -22.51 -22.24
N THR A 192 4.25 -21.54 -22.98
CA THR A 192 4.62 -20.21 -22.46
C THR A 192 3.54 -19.16 -22.70
N ASP A 193 2.67 -19.38 -23.69
CA ASP A 193 1.80 -18.30 -24.21
C ASP A 193 0.32 -18.65 -24.23
N LYS A 194 -0.05 -19.91 -23.95
CA LYS A 194 -1.46 -20.32 -23.96
C LYS A 194 -2.06 -20.18 -22.57
N THR A 195 -3.09 -19.36 -22.46
CA THR A 195 -3.87 -19.20 -21.23
C THR A 195 -4.73 -20.44 -20.95
N LEU A 196 -4.65 -20.99 -19.75
CA LEU A 196 -5.59 -21.99 -19.25
C LEU A 196 -6.74 -21.33 -18.48
N LEU A 197 -6.42 -20.42 -17.56
CA LEU A 197 -7.37 -19.67 -16.76
C LEU A 197 -6.88 -18.23 -16.59
N SER A 198 -7.75 -17.25 -16.74
CA SER A 198 -7.45 -15.85 -16.46
C SER A 198 -8.58 -15.20 -15.67
N VAL A 199 -8.22 -14.46 -14.62
CA VAL A 199 -9.16 -13.81 -13.73
C VAL A 199 -8.70 -12.40 -13.42
N LYS A 200 -9.54 -11.42 -13.76
CA LYS A 200 -9.30 -9.99 -13.56
C LYS A 200 -10.28 -9.44 -12.54
N ASP A 201 -9.78 -8.79 -11.50
CA ASP A 201 -10.59 -8.14 -10.45
C ASP A 201 -11.68 -9.04 -9.82
N GLY A 202 -11.44 -10.35 -9.76
CA GLY A 202 -12.41 -11.35 -9.28
C GLY A 202 -13.44 -11.80 -10.31
N VAL A 203 -13.28 -11.47 -11.58
CA VAL A 203 -14.12 -11.90 -12.71
C VAL A 203 -13.30 -12.77 -13.64
N ILE A 204 -13.84 -13.91 -14.04
CA ILE A 204 -13.16 -14.84 -14.97
C ILE A 204 -13.22 -14.22 -16.37
N THR A 205 -12.08 -14.03 -17.00
CA THR A 205 -11.95 -13.46 -18.36
C THR A 205 -11.66 -14.54 -19.41
N ALA A 206 -11.03 -15.64 -19.01
CA ALA A 206 -10.82 -16.81 -19.85
C ALA A 206 -10.83 -18.08 -19.00
N ASN A 207 -11.50 -19.14 -19.46
CA ASN A 207 -11.48 -20.47 -18.85
C ASN A 207 -11.45 -21.52 -19.95
N ASN A 208 -10.27 -22.06 -20.21
CA ASN A 208 -9.99 -23.01 -21.28
C ASN A 208 -9.75 -24.43 -20.73
N PHE A 209 -10.38 -24.76 -19.59
CA PHE A 209 -10.44 -26.13 -19.12
C PHE A 209 -11.38 -27.00 -19.98
N LYS A 210 -12.32 -26.38 -20.70
CA LYS A 210 -13.20 -27.00 -21.69
C LYS A 210 -12.83 -26.53 -23.10
#